data_AF-A0A950PA05-F1
#
_entry.id   AF-A0A950PA05-F1
#
_cell.length_a   1.000
_cell.length_b   1.000
_cell.length_c   1.000
_cell.angle_alpha   90.00
_cell.angle_beta   90.00
_cell.angle_gamma   90.00
#
_symmetry.space_group_name_H-M   'P 1'
#
loop_
_entity.id
_entity.type
_entity.pdbx_description
1 polymer ?
#
loop_
_entity_poly.entity_id
_entity_poly.type
_entity_poly.pdbx_seq_one_letter_code
_entity_poly.pdbx_strand_id
1 'polypeptide(L)'
;MSGRTDHHQGTLLVLVIRDAQIDMLGGHALAAFESEMVAHLTEFSPPLAKAAGEPQLRQAIRFGIRHAAEHGFDQHGPVRLYLELMLLFGSYFDTDPQYPWVAEILSSAAAQPQMQRAMLLYEKTLDYRQHVAGADDVYTLHALRNVQALARLAEPFSGSPIDGMLQEIGKLYPQKAAYVGREPLETLIREALERGRVLGFSTRRHAALLVILALAFGHGFASDPLYPWIARTLDDQTITDPTARADRLTRRALTWLDRVLANYEEAPPA
;
A
#
# COMPACT_ATOMS: atom_id res chain seq x y z
N MET A 1 11.47 83.02 0.34
CA MET A 1 11.31 82.41 -1.00
C MET A 1 12.61 81.67 -1.27
N SER A 2 12.70 80.37 -1.53
CA SER A 2 11.73 79.36 -1.94
C SER A 2 12.27 78.00 -1.46
N GLY A 3 11.42 77.17 -0.86
CA GLY A 3 11.77 75.81 -0.47
C GLY A 3 11.82 74.89 -1.69
N ARG A 4 12.84 74.02 -1.75
CA ARG A 4 12.95 72.95 -2.74
C ARG A 4 12.90 71.63 -1.97
N THR A 5 11.71 71.05 -1.89
CA THR A 5 11.48 69.69 -1.42
C THR A 5 11.69 68.76 -2.60
N ASP A 6 12.78 67.99 -2.57
CA ASP A 6 13.02 66.89 -3.49
C ASP A 6 12.12 65.72 -3.08
N HIS A 7 11.10 65.44 -3.88
CA HIS A 7 10.29 64.23 -3.74
C HIS A 7 11.02 63.08 -4.41
N HIS A 8 11.79 62.32 -3.63
CA HIS A 8 12.18 60.97 -4.01
C HIS A 8 10.92 60.07 -4.06
N GLN A 9 10.35 59.90 -5.25
CA GLN A 9 9.43 58.80 -5.53
C GLN A 9 10.25 57.50 -5.55
N GLY A 10 10.30 56.81 -4.41
CA GLY A 10 10.70 55.42 -4.36
C GLY A 10 9.66 54.59 -5.11
N THR A 11 10.01 54.10 -6.30
CA THR A 11 9.22 53.12 -7.03
C THR A 11 9.18 51.84 -6.18
N LEU A 12 8.01 51.54 -5.59
CA LEU A 12 7.75 50.22 -5.03
C LEU A 12 7.81 49.22 -6.19
N LEU A 13 8.87 48.42 -6.22
CA LEU A 13 8.96 47.23 -7.07
C LEU A 13 7.96 46.21 -6.53
N VAL A 14 6.73 46.26 -7.01
CA VAL A 14 5.73 45.23 -6.77
C VAL A 14 6.16 43.99 -7.56
N LEU A 15 6.60 42.95 -6.85
CA LEU A 15 6.86 41.65 -7.43
C LEU A 15 5.52 41.03 -7.85
N VAL A 16 5.12 41.22 -9.11
CA VAL A 16 3.93 40.57 -9.67
C VAL A 16 4.30 39.14 -10.05
N ILE A 17 4.01 38.20 -9.15
CA ILE A 17 4.15 36.77 -9.43
C ILE A 17 2.99 36.37 -10.36
N ARG A 18 3.29 35.84 -11.54
CA ARG A 18 2.30 35.38 -12.52
C ARG A 18 1.89 33.93 -12.22
N ASP A 19 0.65 33.55 -12.50
CA ASP A 19 0.14 32.19 -12.26
C ASP A 19 1.03 31.11 -12.87
N ALA A 20 1.53 31.32 -14.10
CA ALA A 20 2.48 30.41 -14.74
C ALA A 20 3.81 30.25 -13.97
N GLN A 21 4.26 31.26 -13.21
CA GLN A 21 5.43 31.16 -12.35
C GLN A 21 5.12 30.39 -11.06
N ILE A 22 3.90 30.54 -10.50
CA ILE A 22 3.44 29.71 -9.36
C ILE A 22 3.26 28.25 -9.79
N ASP A 23 2.73 27.99 -10.99
CA ASP A 23 2.57 26.64 -11.52
C ASP A 23 3.93 25.97 -11.80
N MET A 24 4.90 26.70 -12.34
CA MET A 24 6.26 26.18 -12.50
C MET A 24 6.95 25.96 -11.16
N LEU A 25 6.79 26.87 -10.18
CA LEU A 25 7.31 26.68 -8.83
C LEU A 25 6.66 25.48 -8.13
N GLY A 26 5.35 25.28 -8.31
CA GLY A 26 4.61 24.12 -7.82
C GLY A 26 5.10 22.83 -8.49
N GLY A 27 5.33 22.84 -9.80
CA GLY A 27 5.91 21.70 -10.52
C GLY A 27 7.33 21.35 -10.06
N HIS A 28 8.18 22.36 -9.84
CA HIS A 28 9.53 22.16 -9.31
C HIS A 28 9.53 21.67 -7.86
N ALA A 29 8.66 22.23 -7.00
CA ALA A 29 8.51 21.82 -5.61
C ALA A 29 8.01 20.36 -5.52
N LEU A 30 7.01 19.99 -6.34
CA LEU A 30 6.50 18.63 -6.40
C LEU A 30 7.57 17.64 -6.89
N ALA A 31 8.36 17.99 -7.91
CA ALA A 31 9.44 17.13 -8.40
C ALA A 31 10.58 16.96 -7.37
N ALA A 32 10.88 18.03 -6.62
CA ALA A 32 11.85 17.98 -5.53
C ALA A 32 11.34 17.08 -4.40
N PHE A 33 10.09 17.26 -3.98
CA PHE A 33 9.46 16.42 -2.96
C PHE A 33 9.36 14.95 -3.39
N GLU A 34 8.99 14.66 -4.65
CA GLU A 34 9.00 13.29 -5.18
C GLU A 34 10.41 12.66 -5.07
N SER A 35 11.46 13.43 -5.38
CA SER A 35 12.83 12.93 -5.30
C SER A 35 13.31 12.71 -3.86
N GLU A 36 12.89 13.58 -2.94
CA GLU A 36 13.08 13.39 -1.49
C GLU A 36 12.39 12.11 -1.03
N MET A 37 11.13 11.88 -1.46
CA MET A 37 10.38 10.67 -1.12
C MET A 37 10.98 9.42 -1.73
N VAL A 38 11.59 9.46 -2.92
CA VAL A 38 12.33 8.31 -3.46
C VAL A 38 13.49 7.93 -2.54
N ALA A 39 14.29 8.91 -2.11
CA ALA A 39 15.42 8.65 -1.21
C ALA A 39 14.93 8.09 0.13
N HIS A 40 13.95 8.76 0.73
CA HIS A 40 13.35 8.37 2.01
C HIS A 40 12.75 6.95 1.98
N LEU A 41 11.91 6.65 1.00
CA LEU A 41 11.24 5.34 0.91
C LEU A 41 12.21 4.20 0.55
N THR A 42 13.33 4.52 -0.11
CA THR A 42 14.41 3.55 -0.36
C THR A 42 15.13 3.18 0.93
N GLU A 43 15.31 4.13 1.85
CA GLU A 43 15.85 3.86 3.19
C GLU A 43 14.83 3.16 4.09
N PHE A 44 13.56 3.57 4.00
CA PHE A 44 12.47 3.01 4.81
C PHE A 44 12.20 1.52 4.51
N SER A 45 12.23 1.13 3.23
CA SER A 45 12.09 -0.28 2.82
C SER A 45 13.01 -0.63 1.66
N PRO A 46 14.31 -0.90 1.93
CA PRO A 46 15.28 -1.21 0.89
C PRO A 46 14.89 -2.43 0.02
N PRO A 47 14.37 -3.54 0.59
CA PRO A 47 13.95 -4.70 -0.21
C PRO A 47 12.81 -4.36 -1.19
N LEU A 48 11.81 -3.60 -0.76
CA LEU A 48 10.66 -3.24 -1.58
C LEU A 48 11.06 -2.24 -2.67
N ALA A 49 11.84 -1.21 -2.32
CA ALA A 49 12.37 -0.25 -3.28
C ALA A 49 13.23 -0.93 -4.36
N LYS A 50 14.09 -1.88 -3.97
CA LYS A 50 14.88 -2.70 -4.90
C LYS A 50 14.00 -3.56 -5.81
N ALA A 51 12.94 -4.16 -5.26
CA ALA A 51 12.04 -5.03 -6.02
C ALA A 51 11.18 -4.25 -7.03
N ALA A 52 10.70 -3.06 -6.66
CA ALA A 52 9.92 -2.19 -7.54
C ALA A 52 10.81 -1.51 -8.60
N GLY A 53 12.00 -1.05 -8.19
CA GLY A 53 12.86 -0.18 -8.98
C GLY A 53 12.38 1.27 -8.99
N GLU A 54 13.31 2.21 -9.16
CA GLU A 54 13.02 3.65 -9.04
C GLU A 54 11.87 4.15 -9.96
N PRO A 55 11.78 3.78 -11.26
CA PRO A 55 10.70 4.27 -12.11
C PRO A 55 9.32 3.87 -11.59
N GLN A 56 9.20 2.67 -11.03
CA GLN A 56 7.96 2.17 -10.47
C GLN A 56 7.67 2.79 -9.10
N LEU A 57 8.69 2.95 -8.26
CA LEU A 57 8.57 3.63 -6.97
C LEU A 57 8.08 5.07 -7.15
N ARG A 58 8.57 5.80 -8.15
CA ARG A 58 8.07 7.14 -8.52
C ARG A 58 6.59 7.12 -8.93
N GLN A 59 6.14 6.09 -9.65
CA GLN A 59 4.71 5.94 -9.98
C GLN A 59 3.87 5.74 -8.72
N ALA A 60 4.34 4.90 -7.79
CA ALA A 60 3.68 4.69 -6.50
C ALA A 60 3.64 5.98 -5.66
N ILE A 61 4.73 6.74 -5.61
CA ILE A 61 4.79 8.04 -4.92
C ILE A 61 3.76 9.02 -5.50
N ARG A 62 3.73 9.17 -6.83
CA ARG A 62 2.74 10.05 -7.48
C ARG A 62 1.31 9.61 -7.24
N PHE A 63 1.08 8.29 -7.22
CA PHE A 63 -0.21 7.72 -6.86
C PHE A 63 -0.59 8.11 -5.41
N GLY A 64 0.31 7.89 -4.46
CA GLY A 64 0.09 8.20 -3.06
C GLY A 64 -0.11 9.68 -2.76
N ILE A 65 0.65 10.57 -3.41
CA ILE A 65 0.45 12.03 -3.26
C ILE A 65 -0.96 12.43 -3.70
N ARG A 66 -1.48 11.86 -4.81
CA ARG A 66 -2.85 12.15 -5.25
C ARG A 66 -3.89 11.63 -4.27
N HIS A 67 -3.78 10.39 -3.80
CA HIS A 67 -4.75 9.85 -2.85
C HIS A 67 -4.66 10.50 -1.46
N ALA A 68 -3.46 10.87 -1.00
CA ALA A 68 -3.31 11.67 0.21
C ALA A 68 -4.08 13.00 0.10
N ALA A 69 -4.01 13.67 -1.06
CA ALA A 69 -4.75 14.91 -1.31
C ALA A 69 -6.28 14.71 -1.31
N GLU A 70 -6.79 13.57 -1.80
CA GLU A 70 -8.22 13.21 -1.72
C GLU A 70 -8.72 13.14 -0.26
N HIS A 71 -7.83 12.79 0.67
CA HIS A 71 -8.09 12.80 2.12
C HIS A 71 -7.70 14.12 2.80
N GLY A 72 -7.37 15.17 2.04
CA GLY A 72 -7.00 16.48 2.58
C GLY A 72 -5.64 16.53 3.28
N PHE A 73 -4.70 15.65 2.89
CA PHE A 73 -3.30 15.76 3.29
C PHE A 73 -2.52 16.49 2.19
N ASP A 74 -2.00 17.67 2.52
CA ASP A 74 -1.21 18.52 1.61
C ASP A 74 0.13 18.98 2.22
N GLN A 75 0.36 18.70 3.50
CA GLN A 75 1.64 18.97 4.18
C GLN A 75 2.61 17.80 4.04
N HIS A 76 3.91 18.11 3.95
CA HIS A 76 4.97 17.12 3.73
C HIS A 76 4.93 15.97 4.76
N GLY A 77 4.71 16.26 6.04
CA GLY A 77 4.67 15.24 7.11
C GLY A 77 3.54 14.21 6.92
N PRO A 78 2.27 14.63 6.89
CA PRO A 78 1.13 13.75 6.62
C PRO A 78 1.23 13.00 5.28
N VAL A 79 1.68 13.67 4.21
CA VAL A 79 1.87 13.01 2.90
C VAL A 79 2.98 11.95 2.96
N ARG A 80 4.11 12.25 3.61
CA ARG A 80 5.18 11.26 3.83
C ARG A 80 4.67 10.06 4.62
N LEU A 81 3.95 10.27 5.73
CA LEU A 81 3.37 9.17 6.49
C LEU A 81 2.43 8.34 5.62
N TYR A 82 1.56 8.97 4.82
CA TYR A 82 0.66 8.26 3.91
C TYR A 82 1.43 7.34 2.95
N LEU A 83 2.55 7.82 2.39
CA LEU A 83 3.43 7.02 1.54
C LEU A 83 4.08 5.86 2.29
N GLU A 84 4.54 6.07 3.53
CA GLU A 84 5.07 5.00 4.40
C GLU A 84 4.01 3.93 4.66
N LEU A 85 2.75 4.33 4.91
CA LEU A 85 1.63 3.41 5.11
C LEU A 85 1.31 2.61 3.85
N MET A 86 1.42 3.19 2.66
CA MET A 86 1.27 2.44 1.40
C MET A 86 2.31 1.31 1.28
N LEU A 87 3.55 1.55 1.71
CA LEU A 87 4.59 0.52 1.67
C LEU A 87 4.32 -0.60 2.70
N LEU A 88 3.69 -0.29 3.83
CA LEU A 88 3.36 -1.27 4.87
C LEU A 88 2.10 -2.07 4.55
N PHE A 89 1.08 -1.45 3.97
CA PHE A 89 -0.29 -1.99 3.89
C PHE A 89 -0.81 -2.17 2.47
N GLY A 90 -0.04 -1.77 1.46
CA GLY A 90 -0.47 -1.72 0.06
C GLY A 90 -0.98 -0.35 -0.33
N SER A 91 -0.97 -0.04 -1.63
CA SER A 91 -1.25 1.31 -2.13
C SER A 91 -2.70 1.77 -1.90
N TYR A 92 -3.63 0.83 -1.75
CA TYR A 92 -5.06 1.09 -1.54
C TYR A 92 -5.49 0.82 -0.09
N PHE A 93 -4.58 1.00 0.88
CA PHE A 93 -4.85 0.70 2.29
C PHE A 93 -5.98 1.55 2.91
N ASP A 94 -6.27 2.70 2.31
CA ASP A 94 -7.28 3.66 2.76
C ASP A 94 -8.72 3.18 2.56
N THR A 95 -8.94 2.22 1.66
CA THR A 95 -10.24 1.54 1.47
C THR A 95 -10.19 0.06 1.78
N ASP A 96 -9.05 -0.45 2.28
CA ASP A 96 -8.87 -1.87 2.50
C ASP A 96 -9.67 -2.33 3.73
N PRO A 97 -10.54 -3.36 3.60
CA PRO A 97 -11.31 -3.86 4.73
C PRO A 97 -10.44 -4.40 5.87
N GLN A 98 -9.16 -4.71 5.65
CA GLN A 98 -8.25 -5.11 6.72
C GLN A 98 -7.92 -3.98 7.71
N TYR A 99 -8.15 -2.72 7.32
CA TYR A 99 -7.76 -1.54 8.09
C TYR A 99 -8.93 -0.56 8.26
N PRO A 100 -10.06 -0.97 8.85
CA PRO A 100 -11.24 -0.10 8.95
C PRO A 100 -10.96 1.21 9.71
N TRP A 101 -10.03 1.16 10.68
CA TRP A 101 -9.56 2.32 11.43
C TRP A 101 -8.87 3.37 10.56
N VAL A 102 -8.25 2.99 9.43
CA VAL A 102 -7.64 3.93 8.49
C VAL A 102 -8.72 4.76 7.83
N ALA A 103 -9.73 4.10 7.24
CA ALA A 103 -10.83 4.77 6.56
C ALA A 103 -11.59 5.71 7.51
N GLU A 104 -11.83 5.27 8.74
CA GLU A 104 -12.45 6.09 9.79
C GLU A 104 -11.63 7.36 10.06
N ILE A 105 -10.32 7.23 10.31
CA ILE A 105 -9.46 8.39 10.60
C ILE A 105 -9.37 9.32 9.39
N LEU A 106 -9.14 8.78 8.19
CA LEU A 106 -8.99 9.59 6.98
C LEU A 106 -10.28 10.34 6.62
N SER A 107 -11.46 9.73 6.76
CA SER A 107 -12.75 10.36 6.46
C SER A 107 -13.12 11.53 7.39
N SER A 108 -12.42 11.71 8.53
CA SER A 108 -12.70 12.76 9.51
C SER A 108 -12.12 14.15 9.16
N ALA A 109 -11.75 14.39 7.89
CA ALA A 109 -11.07 15.60 7.43
C ALA A 109 -11.80 16.92 7.77
N ALA A 110 -13.14 16.90 7.77
CA ALA A 110 -13.94 18.08 8.12
C ALA A 110 -13.89 18.42 9.63
N ALA A 111 -13.62 17.43 10.47
CA ALA A 111 -13.65 17.55 11.93
C ALA A 111 -12.25 17.67 12.55
N GLN A 112 -11.21 17.21 11.88
CA GLN A 112 -9.86 17.10 12.45
C GLN A 112 -8.76 17.62 11.49
N PRO A 113 -7.83 18.46 11.98
CA PRO A 113 -6.67 18.89 11.20
C PRO A 113 -5.83 17.71 10.72
N GLN A 114 -5.20 17.85 9.54
CA GLN A 114 -4.41 16.77 8.92
C GLN A 114 -3.30 16.21 9.82
N MET A 115 -2.62 17.05 10.60
CA MET A 115 -1.54 16.60 11.49
C MET A 115 -2.05 15.71 12.62
N GLN A 116 -3.23 16.03 13.17
CA GLN A 116 -3.85 15.22 14.20
C GLN A 116 -4.27 13.85 13.66
N ARG A 117 -4.86 13.81 12.45
CA ARG A 117 -5.18 12.55 11.77
C ARG A 117 -3.93 11.73 11.47
N ALA A 118 -2.84 12.37 11.02
CA ALA A 118 -1.56 11.71 10.79
C ALA A 118 -0.98 11.10 12.08
N MET A 119 -1.03 11.83 13.20
CA MET A 119 -0.60 11.29 14.50
C MET A 119 -1.43 10.06 14.92
N LEU A 120 -2.76 10.12 14.76
CA LEU A 120 -3.64 8.99 15.08
C LEU A 120 -3.35 7.77 14.20
N LEU A 121 -3.11 7.97 12.90
CA LEU A 121 -2.70 6.91 11.99
C LEU A 121 -1.38 6.28 12.43
N TYR A 122 -0.40 7.10 12.81
CA TYR A 122 0.89 6.62 13.29
C TYR A 122 0.75 5.78 14.56
N GLU A 123 0.02 6.27 15.56
CA GLU A 123 -0.23 5.55 16.82
C GLU A 123 -0.95 4.22 16.59
N LYS A 124 -1.99 4.22 15.75
CA LYS A 124 -2.70 2.98 15.39
C LYS A 124 -1.85 2.02 14.58
N THR A 125 -0.94 2.53 13.76
CA THR A 125 0.02 1.70 13.02
C THR A 125 0.99 1.01 13.98
N LEU A 126 1.49 1.70 15.00
CA LEU A 126 2.34 1.09 16.03
C LEU A 126 1.60 0.00 16.81
N ASP A 127 0.37 0.28 17.25
CA ASP A 127 -0.50 -0.70 17.91
C ASP A 127 -0.77 -1.93 17.03
N TYR A 128 -1.12 -1.70 15.75
CA TYR A 128 -1.30 -2.77 14.78
C TYR A 128 -0.04 -3.62 14.64
N ARG A 129 1.13 -2.99 14.44
CA ARG A 129 2.39 -3.72 14.26
C ARG A 129 2.74 -4.56 15.49
N GLN A 130 2.57 -4.00 16.68
CA GLN A 130 2.84 -4.71 17.92
C GLN A 130 1.96 -5.96 18.07
N HIS A 131 0.67 -5.87 17.77
CA HIS A 131 -0.26 -6.99 17.94
C HIS A 131 -0.24 -7.98 16.77
N VAL A 132 -0.05 -7.50 15.54
CA VAL A 132 -0.18 -8.28 14.31
C VAL A 132 1.17 -8.78 13.82
N ALA A 133 2.17 -7.91 13.68
CA ALA A 133 3.50 -8.34 13.24
C ALA A 133 4.29 -9.00 14.38
N GLY A 134 4.08 -8.54 15.62
CA GLY A 134 4.84 -8.96 16.79
C GLY A 134 6.20 -8.26 16.88
N ALA A 135 6.92 -8.52 17.97
CA ALA A 135 8.31 -8.08 18.10
C ALA A 135 9.13 -8.63 16.92
N ASP A 136 9.90 -7.76 16.28
CA ASP A 136 10.79 -8.07 15.16
C ASP A 136 10.08 -8.85 14.02
N ASP A 137 8.80 -8.52 13.80
CA ASP A 137 7.92 -9.13 12.80
C ASP A 137 7.78 -10.67 12.89
N VAL A 138 8.03 -11.27 14.07
CA VAL A 138 8.05 -12.74 14.25
C VAL A 138 6.74 -13.44 13.83
N TYR A 139 5.59 -12.81 14.07
CA TYR A 139 4.29 -13.37 13.68
C TYR A 139 4.08 -13.27 12.17
N THR A 140 4.51 -12.18 11.54
CA THR A 140 4.51 -12.04 10.08
C THR A 140 5.37 -13.13 9.43
N LEU A 141 6.57 -13.38 9.97
CA LEU A 141 7.48 -14.39 9.43
C LEU A 141 6.89 -15.81 9.55
N HIS A 142 6.24 -16.13 10.67
CA HIS A 142 5.50 -17.39 10.82
C HIS A 142 4.36 -17.50 9.81
N ALA A 143 3.60 -16.42 9.60
CA ALA A 143 2.52 -16.41 8.62
C ALA A 143 3.02 -16.63 7.18
N LEU A 144 4.15 -16.01 6.80
CA LEU A 144 4.78 -16.21 5.49
C LEU A 144 5.21 -17.67 5.27
N ARG A 145 5.77 -18.32 6.30
CA ARG A 145 6.11 -19.75 6.26
C ARG A 145 4.86 -20.64 6.14
N ASN A 146 3.79 -20.28 6.86
CA ASN A 146 2.51 -20.99 6.77
C ASN A 146 1.89 -20.85 5.37
N VAL A 147 1.97 -19.68 4.74
CA VAL A 147 1.55 -19.45 3.35
C VAL A 147 2.34 -20.33 2.37
N GLN A 148 3.66 -20.43 2.56
CA GLN A 148 4.51 -21.31 1.73
C GLN A 148 4.06 -22.78 1.83
N ALA A 149 3.67 -23.24 3.02
CA ALA A 149 3.14 -24.59 3.23
C ALA A 149 1.76 -24.77 2.57
N LEU A 150 0.84 -23.83 2.74
CA LEU A 150 -0.50 -23.86 2.15
C LEU A 150 -0.45 -23.93 0.61
N ALA A 151 0.46 -23.17 -0.01
CA ALA A 151 0.60 -23.12 -1.46
C ALA A 151 1.00 -24.46 -2.11
N ARG A 152 1.50 -25.42 -1.31
CA ARG A 152 1.83 -26.79 -1.75
C ARG A 152 0.63 -27.73 -1.73
N LEU A 153 -0.47 -27.36 -1.08
CA LEU A 153 -1.68 -28.18 -1.02
C LEU A 153 -2.46 -28.12 -2.35
N ALA A 154 -3.00 -29.26 -2.77
CA ALA A 154 -3.90 -29.32 -3.92
C ALA A 154 -5.26 -28.70 -3.60
N GLU A 155 -5.77 -28.96 -2.39
CA GLU A 155 -7.05 -28.47 -1.87
C GLU A 155 -6.80 -27.70 -0.57
N PRO A 156 -6.69 -26.36 -0.61
CA PRO A 156 -6.27 -25.57 0.55
C PRO A 156 -7.35 -25.43 1.62
N PHE A 157 -8.63 -25.62 1.28
CA PHE A 157 -9.73 -25.53 2.23
C PHE A 157 -10.87 -26.49 1.86
N SER A 158 -11.72 -26.77 2.84
CA SER A 158 -12.93 -27.58 2.71
C SER A 158 -14.18 -26.77 3.05
N GLY A 159 -15.35 -27.21 2.59
CA GLY A 159 -16.62 -26.56 2.88
C GLY A 159 -16.90 -25.32 2.02
N SER A 160 -17.67 -24.39 2.60
CA SER A 160 -18.00 -23.09 1.98
C SER A 160 -16.71 -22.29 1.71
N PRO A 161 -16.53 -21.66 0.53
CA PRO A 161 -15.33 -20.88 0.24
C PRO A 161 -15.02 -19.80 1.28
N ILE A 162 -16.04 -19.12 1.81
CA ILE A 162 -15.82 -18.05 2.80
C ILE A 162 -15.38 -18.63 4.14
N ASP A 163 -16.15 -19.56 4.71
CA ASP A 163 -15.82 -20.16 6.01
C ASP A 163 -14.51 -20.95 5.97
N GLY A 164 -14.26 -21.66 4.88
CA GLY A 164 -13.00 -22.37 4.65
C GLY A 164 -11.81 -21.41 4.66
N MET A 165 -11.89 -20.30 3.93
CA MET A 165 -10.81 -19.31 3.92
C MET A 165 -10.64 -18.58 5.25
N LEU A 166 -11.72 -18.26 5.97
CA LEU A 166 -11.63 -17.70 7.32
C LEU A 166 -10.88 -18.66 8.26
N GLN A 167 -11.21 -19.95 8.20
CA GLN A 167 -10.55 -20.97 9.00
C GLN A 167 -9.05 -21.07 8.65
N GLU A 168 -8.71 -21.04 7.36
CA GLU A 168 -7.31 -21.06 6.93
C GLU A 168 -6.57 -19.80 7.37
N ILE A 169 -7.14 -18.60 7.20
CA ILE A 169 -6.52 -17.35 7.68
C ILE A 169 -6.26 -17.41 9.19
N GLY A 170 -7.19 -17.96 9.98
CA GLY A 170 -7.01 -18.14 11.42
C GLY A 170 -5.86 -19.10 11.79
N LYS A 171 -5.54 -20.08 10.94
CA LYS A 171 -4.37 -20.95 11.12
C LYS A 171 -3.08 -20.30 10.62
N LEU A 172 -3.15 -19.62 9.49
CA LEU A 172 -2.00 -19.00 8.83
C LEU A 172 -1.46 -17.83 9.65
N TYR A 173 -2.34 -16.93 10.07
CA TYR A 173 -1.99 -15.67 10.72
C TYR A 173 -2.99 -15.33 11.85
N PRO A 174 -2.97 -16.11 12.96
CA PRO A 174 -3.96 -15.99 14.04
C PRO A 174 -4.02 -14.60 14.66
N GLN A 175 -2.88 -13.90 14.75
CA GLN A 175 -2.79 -12.55 15.31
C GLN A 175 -3.52 -11.53 14.43
N LYS A 176 -3.29 -11.55 13.12
CA LYS A 176 -4.03 -10.70 12.16
C LYS A 176 -5.52 -11.03 12.18
N ALA A 177 -5.87 -12.32 12.24
CA ALA A 177 -7.25 -12.77 12.31
C ALA A 177 -7.98 -12.24 13.56
N ALA A 178 -7.32 -12.30 14.71
CA ALA A 178 -7.90 -11.81 15.97
C ALA A 178 -8.02 -10.28 15.99
N TYR A 179 -7.04 -9.55 15.44
CA TYR A 179 -7.04 -8.09 15.43
C TYR A 179 -8.05 -7.51 14.43
N VAL A 180 -8.07 -8.02 13.19
CA VAL A 180 -8.97 -7.52 12.13
C VAL A 180 -10.42 -7.93 12.39
N GLY A 181 -10.62 -9.13 12.93
CA GLY A 181 -11.95 -9.67 13.20
C GLY A 181 -12.61 -10.28 11.96
N ARG A 182 -13.75 -10.94 12.20
CA ARG A 182 -14.40 -11.80 11.20
C ARG A 182 -15.03 -11.01 10.05
N GLU A 183 -15.82 -9.98 10.35
CA GLU A 183 -16.59 -9.25 9.33
C GLU A 183 -15.69 -8.60 8.26
N PRO A 184 -14.61 -7.86 8.60
CA PRO A 184 -13.78 -7.26 7.56
C PRO A 184 -12.99 -8.31 6.77
N LEU A 185 -12.61 -9.43 7.39
CA LEU A 185 -12.01 -10.56 6.66
C LEU A 185 -13.01 -11.24 5.71
N GLU A 186 -14.29 -11.37 6.08
CA GLU A 186 -15.31 -11.88 5.17
C GLU A 186 -15.47 -10.98 3.94
N THR A 187 -15.44 -9.67 4.12
CA THR A 187 -15.47 -8.69 3.02
C THR A 187 -14.27 -8.87 2.10
N LEU A 188 -13.04 -8.91 2.66
CA LEU A 188 -11.82 -9.15 1.89
C LEU A 188 -11.89 -10.45 1.08
N ILE A 189 -12.33 -11.55 1.71
CA ILE A 189 -12.47 -12.86 1.06
C ILE A 189 -13.47 -12.77 -0.09
N ARG A 190 -14.65 -12.18 0.16
CA ARG A 190 -15.71 -12.07 -0.86
C ARG A 190 -15.24 -11.31 -2.09
N GLU A 191 -14.55 -10.19 -1.90
CA GLU A 191 -14.02 -9.38 -3.00
C GLU A 191 -12.96 -10.14 -3.82
N ALA A 192 -12.05 -10.83 -3.15
CA ALA A 192 -11.03 -11.64 -3.83
C ALA A 192 -11.63 -12.84 -4.58
N LEU A 193 -12.63 -13.50 -4.01
CA LEU A 193 -13.36 -14.61 -4.65
C LEU A 193 -14.13 -14.13 -5.88
N GLU A 194 -14.81 -12.99 -5.78
CA GLU A 194 -15.53 -12.40 -6.92
C GLU A 194 -14.59 -12.01 -8.05
N ARG A 195 -13.41 -11.45 -7.71
CA ARG A 195 -12.35 -11.21 -8.69
C ARG A 195 -11.90 -12.49 -9.39
N GLY A 196 -11.71 -13.57 -8.63
CA GLY A 196 -11.37 -14.89 -9.18
C GLY A 196 -12.42 -15.40 -10.16
N ARG A 197 -13.70 -15.22 -9.82
CA ARG A 197 -14.82 -15.57 -10.69
C ARG A 197 -14.79 -14.79 -12.01
N VAL A 198 -14.57 -13.48 -11.95
CA VAL A 198 -14.45 -12.61 -13.15
C VAL A 198 -13.25 -13.01 -14.02
N LEU A 199 -12.14 -13.43 -13.40
CA LEU A 199 -10.94 -13.90 -14.10
C LEU A 199 -11.06 -15.33 -14.67
N GLY A 200 -12.16 -16.05 -14.36
CA GLY A 200 -12.38 -17.43 -14.78
C GLY A 200 -11.60 -18.47 -13.95
N PHE A 201 -11.16 -18.13 -12.75
CA PHE A 201 -10.46 -19.05 -11.85
C PHE A 201 -11.49 -20.01 -11.21
N SER A 202 -11.45 -21.27 -11.63
CA SER A 202 -12.50 -22.26 -11.33
C SER A 202 -12.16 -23.20 -10.17
N THR A 203 -10.90 -23.22 -9.70
CA THR A 203 -10.46 -24.13 -8.63
C THR A 203 -10.40 -23.43 -7.28
N ARG A 204 -10.57 -24.21 -6.20
CA ARG A 204 -10.38 -23.70 -4.82
C ARG A 204 -8.96 -23.19 -4.59
N ARG A 205 -7.97 -23.82 -5.21
CA ARG A 205 -6.58 -23.38 -5.15
C ARG A 205 -6.36 -21.99 -5.73
N HIS A 206 -6.92 -21.72 -6.92
CA HIS A 206 -6.79 -20.41 -7.57
C HIS A 206 -7.60 -19.34 -6.84
N ALA A 207 -8.75 -19.71 -6.26
CA ALA A 207 -9.52 -18.82 -5.40
C ALA A 207 -8.75 -18.44 -4.12
N ALA A 208 -8.16 -19.43 -3.43
CA ALA A 208 -7.33 -19.21 -2.26
C ALA A 208 -6.13 -18.31 -2.57
N LEU A 209 -5.49 -18.49 -3.73
CA LEU A 209 -4.39 -17.62 -4.18
C LEU A 209 -4.78 -16.14 -4.13
N LEU A 210 -5.93 -15.75 -4.67
CA LEU A 210 -6.33 -14.34 -4.68
C LEU A 210 -6.62 -13.80 -3.29
N VAL A 211 -7.21 -14.62 -2.42
CA VAL A 211 -7.44 -14.23 -1.01
C VAL A 211 -6.11 -14.03 -0.29
N ILE A 212 -5.13 -14.92 -0.50
CA ILE A 212 -3.79 -14.78 0.08
C ILE A 212 -3.06 -13.56 -0.47
N LEU A 213 -3.18 -13.27 -1.77
CA LEU A 213 -2.62 -12.04 -2.36
C LEU A 213 -3.27 -10.79 -1.77
N ALA A 214 -4.59 -10.78 -1.58
CA ALA A 214 -5.29 -9.66 -0.94
C ALA A 214 -4.88 -9.48 0.53
N LEU A 215 -4.69 -10.57 1.28
CA LEU A 215 -4.24 -10.54 2.67
C LEU A 215 -2.80 -10.03 2.82
N ALA A 216 -1.94 -10.34 1.85
CA ALA A 216 -0.50 -10.05 1.88
C ALA A 216 -0.13 -8.69 1.27
N PHE A 217 -0.81 -8.29 0.19
CA PHE A 217 -0.48 -7.08 -0.59
C PHE A 217 -1.56 -5.99 -0.52
N GLY A 218 -2.65 -6.25 0.20
CA GLY A 218 -3.82 -5.38 0.26
C GLY A 218 -4.88 -5.73 -0.79
N HIS A 219 -6.13 -5.33 -0.55
CA HIS A 219 -7.29 -5.66 -1.38
C HIS A 219 -7.17 -5.16 -2.84
N GLY A 220 -6.37 -4.10 -3.05
CA GLY A 220 -6.06 -3.49 -4.35
C GLY A 220 -4.91 -4.15 -5.12
N PHE A 221 -4.37 -5.30 -4.65
CA PHE A 221 -3.18 -5.97 -5.20
C PHE A 221 -3.15 -6.10 -6.73
N ALA A 222 -4.31 -6.26 -7.38
CA ALA A 222 -4.42 -6.42 -8.83
C ALA A 222 -4.07 -5.15 -9.63
N SER A 223 -4.10 -3.98 -9.00
CA SER A 223 -3.80 -2.67 -9.61
C SER A 223 -2.69 -1.92 -8.88
N ASP A 224 -2.05 -2.56 -7.88
CA ASP A 224 -1.12 -1.89 -6.99
C ASP A 224 0.18 -1.47 -7.72
N PRO A 225 0.53 -0.16 -7.74
CA PRO A 225 1.75 0.31 -8.36
C PRO A 225 3.03 -0.21 -7.69
N LEU A 226 3.00 -0.69 -6.44
CA LEU A 226 4.15 -1.32 -5.79
C LEU A 226 4.43 -2.73 -6.33
N TYR A 227 3.40 -3.41 -6.84
CA TYR A 227 3.47 -4.81 -7.29
C TYR A 227 3.01 -4.98 -8.75
N PRO A 228 3.61 -4.27 -9.72
CA PRO A 228 3.13 -4.28 -11.10
C PRO A 228 3.23 -5.65 -11.75
N TRP A 229 4.01 -6.57 -11.19
CA TRP A 229 4.09 -7.94 -11.66
C TRP A 229 2.77 -8.72 -11.53
N ILE A 230 1.92 -8.36 -10.56
CA ILE A 230 0.60 -8.96 -10.37
C ILE A 230 -0.30 -8.55 -11.53
N ALA A 231 -0.53 -7.24 -11.69
CA ALA A 231 -1.33 -6.67 -12.77
C ALA A 231 -0.87 -7.18 -14.14
N ARG A 232 0.44 -7.10 -14.43
CA ARG A 232 1.03 -7.61 -15.67
C ARG A 232 0.81 -9.10 -15.91
N THR A 233 0.57 -9.91 -14.88
CA THR A 233 0.25 -11.34 -15.04
C THR A 233 -1.25 -11.54 -15.27
N LEU A 234 -2.08 -10.77 -14.56
CA LEU A 234 -3.54 -10.83 -14.68
C LEU A 234 -4.02 -10.32 -16.04
N ASP A 235 -3.39 -9.26 -16.56
CA ASP A 235 -3.77 -8.57 -17.79
C ASP A 235 -3.03 -9.10 -19.03
N ASP A 236 -2.20 -10.14 -18.90
CA ASP A 236 -1.43 -10.71 -20.01
C ASP A 236 -2.36 -11.42 -21.00
N GLN A 237 -2.69 -10.72 -22.09
CA GLN A 237 -3.55 -11.21 -23.18
C GLN A 237 -2.94 -12.39 -23.95
N THR A 238 -1.63 -12.62 -23.81
CA THR A 238 -0.99 -13.79 -24.44
C THR A 238 -1.31 -15.10 -23.72
N ILE A 239 -1.78 -15.03 -22.46
CA ILE A 239 -2.24 -16.19 -21.70
C ILE A 239 -3.75 -16.28 -21.85
N THR A 240 -4.24 -17.13 -22.75
CA THR A 240 -5.68 -17.23 -23.03
C THR A 240 -6.42 -18.13 -22.05
N ASP A 241 -5.75 -19.13 -21.47
CA ASP A 241 -6.32 -20.04 -20.48
C ASP A 241 -6.25 -19.43 -19.06
N PRO A 242 -7.40 -19.24 -18.37
CA PRO A 242 -7.45 -18.79 -16.98
C PRO A 242 -6.62 -19.65 -16.02
N THR A 243 -6.58 -20.97 -16.23
CA THR A 243 -5.81 -21.89 -15.38
C THR A 243 -4.31 -21.64 -15.52
N ALA A 244 -3.80 -21.61 -16.75
CA ALA A 244 -2.41 -21.25 -17.02
C ALA A 244 -2.02 -19.87 -16.45
N ARG A 245 -2.94 -18.90 -16.46
CA ARG A 245 -2.73 -17.57 -15.85
C ARG A 245 -2.58 -17.66 -14.34
N ALA A 246 -3.48 -18.37 -13.67
CA ALA A 246 -3.43 -18.57 -12.22
C ALA A 246 -2.17 -19.34 -11.80
N ASP A 247 -1.73 -20.33 -12.57
CA ASP A 247 -0.51 -21.09 -12.30
C ASP A 247 0.75 -20.25 -12.51
N ARG A 248 0.76 -19.35 -13.51
CA ARG A 248 1.83 -18.35 -13.70
C ARG A 248 1.87 -17.39 -12.52
N LEU A 249 0.71 -16.89 -12.08
CA LEU A 249 0.61 -16.00 -10.91
C LEU A 249 1.12 -16.70 -9.64
N THR A 250 0.71 -17.94 -9.40
CA THR A 250 1.17 -18.77 -8.28
C THR A 250 2.69 -18.89 -8.25
N ARG A 251 3.32 -19.24 -9.40
CA ARG A 251 4.78 -19.37 -9.48
C ARG A 251 5.51 -18.07 -9.18
N ARG A 252 4.99 -16.92 -9.66
CA ARG A 252 5.58 -15.61 -9.38
C ARG A 252 5.42 -15.22 -7.91
N ALA A 253 4.25 -15.48 -7.32
CA ALA A 253 3.99 -15.22 -5.91
C ALA A 253 4.93 -16.05 -5.00
N LEU A 254 5.14 -17.34 -5.32
CA LEU A 254 6.08 -18.20 -4.60
C LEU A 254 7.53 -17.72 -4.76
N THR A 255 7.95 -17.35 -5.97
CA THR A 255 9.30 -16.80 -6.20
C THR A 255 9.52 -15.51 -5.38
N TRP A 256 8.50 -14.67 -5.27
CA TRP A 256 8.56 -13.47 -4.44
C TRP A 256 8.65 -13.84 -2.94
N LEU A 257 7.81 -14.76 -2.47
CA LEU A 257 7.79 -15.23 -1.09
C LEU A 257 9.13 -15.82 -0.66
N ASP A 258 9.72 -16.67 -1.50
CA ASP A 258 11.02 -17.29 -1.22
C ASP A 258 12.13 -16.24 -1.07
N ARG A 259 12.12 -15.19 -1.90
CA ARG A 259 13.07 -14.06 -1.78
C ARG A 259 12.88 -13.26 -0.51
N VAL A 260 11.62 -13.02 -0.11
CA VAL A 260 11.33 -12.30 1.13
C VAL A 260 11.83 -13.11 2.33
N LEU A 261 11.50 -14.40 2.40
CA LEU A 261 11.99 -15.27 3.47
C LEU A 261 13.52 -15.34 3.52
N ALA A 262 14.20 -15.43 2.38
CA ALA A 262 15.66 -15.41 2.33
C ALA A 262 16.27 -14.10 2.85
N ASN A 263 15.70 -12.94 2.49
CA ASN A 263 16.18 -11.64 2.98
C ASN A 263 16.08 -11.54 4.51
N TYR A 264 15.01 -12.06 5.12
CA TYR A 264 14.83 -12.10 6.57
C TYR A 264 15.85 -13.01 7.28
N GLU A 265 16.35 -14.05 6.60
CA GLU A 265 17.37 -14.95 7.15
C GLU A 265 18.78 -14.38 7.04
N GLU A 266 19.07 -13.59 6.00
CA GLU A 266 20.37 -12.94 5.79
C GLU A 266 20.56 -11.66 6.60
N ALA A 267 19.47 -10.93 6.89
CA ALA A 267 19.46 -9.70 7.68
C ALA A 267 18.20 -9.68 8.57
N PRO A 268 18.21 -10.40 9.72
CA PRO A 268 17.07 -10.40 10.62
C PRO A 268 16.77 -8.98 11.10
N PRO A 269 15.48 -8.61 11.28
CA PRO A 269 15.11 -7.34 11.88
C PRO A 269 15.82 -7.18 13.23
N ALA A 270 16.36 -5.98 13.45
CA ALA A 270 17.18 -5.61 14.60
C ALA A 270 16.36 -5.44 15.88
#